data_AF-A0A7K6RFB7-F1
#
_entry.id   AF-A0A7K6RFB7-F1
#
_cell.length_a   1.000
_cell.length_b   1.000
_cell.length_c   1.000
_cell.angle_alpha   90.00
_cell.angle_beta   90.00
_cell.angle_gamma   90.00
#
_symmetry.space_group_name_H-M   'P 1'
#
loop_
_entity.id
_entity.type
_entity.pdbx_description
1 polymer ?
#
loop_
_entity_poly.entity_id
_entity_poly.type
_entity_poly.pdbx_seq_one_letter_code
_entity_poly.pdbx_strand_id
1 'polypeptide(L)'
;PRRLLVGAPWDGDRQGDVYKCLVGPPNATCAKANLGTAMAWGRGLVPARLRPYHGPAAPGGGACAPLWSQECGTSVFSTGICTRLDGDLRPVGTLAPTAQRCSTYMDIVIVLDGSNSIYPWFEVQAFLSNVLSRFFIGPGQIQYGEQAVHEWVLGRYQTAEEVVEAARNISRQEGRETRTACAIRQA
;
A
#
# COMPACT_ATOMS: atom_id res chain seq x y z
N PRO A 1 13.20 -35.03 -8.30
CA PRO A 1 11.73 -35.18 -8.48
C PRO A 1 11.10 -33.80 -8.77
N ARG A 2 10.21 -33.69 -9.76
CA ARG A 2 9.48 -32.45 -10.05
C ARG A 2 8.44 -32.21 -8.95
N ARG A 3 8.31 -30.96 -8.50
CA ARG A 3 7.41 -30.56 -7.42
C ARG A 3 6.56 -29.38 -7.91
N LEU A 4 5.30 -29.36 -7.52
CA LEU A 4 4.35 -28.30 -7.79
C LEU A 4 4.08 -27.52 -6.50
N LEU A 5 4.10 -26.19 -6.58
CA LEU A 5 3.67 -25.31 -5.50
C LEU A 5 2.24 -24.88 -5.75
N VAL A 6 1.39 -25.04 -4.76
CA VAL A 6 -0.04 -24.69 -4.83
C VAL A 6 -0.34 -23.70 -3.72
N GLY A 7 -0.88 -22.53 -4.07
CA GLY A 7 -1.41 -21.60 -3.09
C GLY A 7 -2.81 -22.00 -2.68
N ALA A 8 -3.09 -22.02 -1.39
CA ALA A 8 -4.42 -22.21 -0.82
C ALA A 8 -4.79 -20.97 0.00
N PRO A 9 -5.24 -19.87 -0.64
CA PRO A 9 -5.43 -18.57 0.02
C PRO A 9 -6.53 -18.54 1.09
N TRP A 10 -7.32 -19.61 1.20
CA TRP A 10 -8.47 -19.73 2.11
C TRP A 10 -8.27 -20.79 3.19
N ASP A 11 -7.11 -21.44 3.23
CA ASP A 11 -6.82 -22.47 4.22
C ASP A 11 -6.68 -21.89 5.64
N GLY A 12 -7.17 -22.62 6.65
CA GLY A 12 -7.30 -22.17 8.03
C GLY A 12 -8.34 -21.05 8.21
N ASP A 13 -8.10 -20.13 9.16
CA ASP A 13 -8.92 -18.93 9.38
C ASP A 13 -8.62 -17.84 8.33
N ARG A 14 -8.76 -18.22 7.05
CA ARG A 14 -8.49 -17.40 5.85
C ARG A 14 -7.04 -16.93 5.67
N GLN A 15 -6.13 -17.24 6.59
CA GLN A 15 -4.71 -16.84 6.51
C GLN A 15 -4.05 -17.34 5.22
N GLY A 16 -4.47 -18.52 4.78
CA GLY A 16 -3.96 -19.18 3.58
C GLY A 16 -2.56 -19.76 3.79
N ASP A 17 -2.23 -20.78 3.01
CA ASP A 17 -0.91 -21.41 3.04
C ASP A 17 -0.44 -21.83 1.64
N VAL A 18 0.81 -22.27 1.54
CA VAL A 18 1.36 -22.89 0.33
C VAL A 18 1.56 -24.38 0.58
N TYR A 19 1.25 -25.18 -0.43
CA TYR A 19 1.35 -26.63 -0.41
C TYR A 19 2.38 -27.12 -1.44
N LYS A 20 3.06 -28.20 -1.09
CA LYS A 20 4.07 -28.89 -1.92
C LYS A 20 3.51 -30.21 -2.39
N CYS A 21 3.22 -30.32 -3.68
CA CYS A 21 2.68 -31.54 -4.27
C CYS A 21 3.76 -32.24 -5.11
N LEU A 22 3.86 -33.57 -5.01
CA LEU A 22 4.70 -34.35 -5.89
C LEU A 22 4.06 -34.43 -7.29
N VAL A 23 4.86 -34.33 -8.35
CA VAL A 23 4.37 -34.48 -9.73
C VAL A 23 4.83 -35.83 -10.26
N GLY A 24 3.88 -36.70 -10.63
CA GLY A 24 4.17 -38.01 -11.24
C GLY A 24 3.21 -39.13 -10.81
N PRO A 25 3.11 -39.48 -9.52
CA PRO A 25 2.23 -40.55 -9.07
C PRO A 25 0.75 -40.16 -9.18
N PRO A 26 -0.17 -41.08 -9.53
CA PRO A 26 -1.61 -40.80 -9.60
C PRO A 26 -2.24 -40.44 -8.25
N ASN A 27 -1.61 -40.82 -7.12
CA ASN A 27 -2.00 -40.44 -5.75
C ASN A 27 -0.94 -39.55 -5.08
N ALA A 28 -0.50 -38.51 -5.78
CA ALA A 28 0.45 -37.57 -5.21
C ALA A 28 -0.14 -36.84 -3.99
N THR A 29 0.55 -36.94 -2.86
CA THR A 29 0.19 -36.20 -1.65
C THR A 29 0.79 -34.79 -1.68
N CYS A 30 0.05 -33.84 -1.12
CA CYS A 30 0.48 -32.46 -0.94
C CYS A 30 0.79 -32.23 0.55
N ALA A 31 1.98 -31.71 0.84
CA ALA A 31 2.38 -31.34 2.20
C ALA A 31 2.22 -29.82 2.40
N LYS A 32 1.62 -29.42 3.53
CA LYS A 32 1.44 -28.02 3.92
C LYS A 32 2.77 -27.42 4.37
N ALA A 33 3.10 -26.20 3.92
CA ALA A 33 4.36 -25.53 4.25
C ALA A 33 4.35 -24.83 5.62
N ASN A 34 3.18 -24.58 6.22
CA ASN A 34 3.00 -23.92 7.51
C ASN A 34 3.68 -22.54 7.57
N LEU A 35 3.52 -21.76 6.50
CA LEU A 35 4.14 -20.43 6.39
C LEU A 35 3.55 -19.40 7.34
N GLY A 36 2.28 -19.58 7.71
CA GLY A 36 1.57 -18.69 8.65
C GLY A 36 2.15 -18.66 10.06
N THR A 37 2.78 -19.75 10.52
CA THR A 37 3.40 -19.86 11.85
C THR A 37 4.90 -19.59 11.84
N ALA A 38 5.58 -19.88 10.73
CA ALA A 38 7.03 -19.71 10.60
C ALA A 38 7.47 -18.24 10.43
N MET A 39 6.55 -17.35 10.05
CA MET A 39 6.80 -15.91 9.99
C MET A 39 5.88 -15.18 10.96
N ALA A 40 6.37 -14.06 11.52
CA ALA A 40 5.60 -13.17 12.40
C ALA A 40 4.42 -12.44 11.68
N TRP A 41 3.86 -13.05 10.63
CA TRP A 41 2.64 -12.63 9.96
C TRP A 41 1.44 -12.55 10.90
N GLY A 42 1.48 -13.25 12.04
CA GLY A 42 0.49 -13.18 13.12
C GLY A 42 0.38 -11.82 13.83
N ARG A 43 1.19 -10.82 13.47
CA ARG A 43 0.98 -9.41 13.88
C ARG A 43 0.14 -8.60 12.88
N GLY A 44 -0.20 -9.17 11.72
CA GLY A 44 -1.07 -8.54 10.73
C GLY A 44 -2.55 -8.80 11.00
N LEU A 45 -3.38 -7.78 10.89
CA LEU A 45 -4.82 -7.82 11.15
C LEU A 45 -5.62 -8.61 10.10
N VAL A 46 -5.06 -8.76 8.89
CA VAL A 46 -5.80 -9.31 7.73
C VAL A 46 -5.19 -10.65 7.32
N PRO A 47 -6.03 -11.66 7.01
CA PRO A 47 -5.57 -12.91 6.46
C PRO A 47 -4.67 -12.70 5.22
N ALA A 48 -3.46 -13.25 5.30
CA ALA A 48 -2.38 -12.98 4.36
C ALA A 48 -2.71 -13.42 2.92
N ARG A 49 -3.60 -14.41 2.73
CA ARG A 49 -4.06 -14.92 1.42
C ARG A 49 -2.90 -15.22 0.48
N LEU A 50 -2.06 -16.16 0.90
CA LEU A 50 -0.81 -16.46 0.22
C LEU A 50 -0.96 -16.96 -1.21
N ARG A 51 -0.06 -16.49 -2.06
CA ARG A 51 0.13 -16.93 -3.44
C ARG A 51 1.59 -17.29 -3.67
N PRO A 52 1.90 -18.48 -4.20
CA PRO A 52 3.26 -18.81 -4.56
C PRO A 52 3.70 -17.99 -5.78
N TYR A 53 4.98 -17.69 -5.86
CA TYR A 53 5.62 -17.12 -7.03
C TYR A 53 6.96 -17.82 -7.29
N HIS A 54 7.44 -17.74 -8.52
CA HIS A 54 8.76 -18.23 -8.92
C HIS A 54 9.39 -17.21 -9.85
N GLY A 55 10.69 -16.97 -9.70
CA GLY A 55 11.40 -15.99 -10.51
C GLY A 55 12.90 -15.97 -10.24
N PRO A 56 13.67 -15.20 -11.02
CA PRO A 56 15.12 -15.16 -10.92
C PRO A 56 15.63 -14.69 -9.53
N ALA A 57 14.87 -13.84 -8.83
CA ALA A 57 15.18 -13.41 -7.47
C ALA A 57 14.78 -14.43 -6.37
N ALA A 58 14.08 -15.51 -6.75
CA ALA A 58 13.60 -16.57 -5.87
C ALA A 58 13.67 -17.94 -6.58
N PRO A 59 14.87 -18.48 -6.84
CA PRO A 59 15.07 -19.73 -7.58
C PRO A 59 14.46 -20.96 -6.87
N GLY A 60 14.36 -20.93 -5.53
CA GLY A 60 13.63 -21.93 -4.72
C GLY A 60 12.11 -21.72 -4.67
N GLY A 61 11.60 -20.69 -5.34
CA GLY A 61 10.23 -20.21 -5.18
C GLY A 61 10.07 -19.27 -4.00
N GLY A 62 8.89 -18.67 -3.91
CA GLY A 62 8.51 -17.75 -2.85
C GLY A 62 7.00 -17.77 -2.62
N ALA A 63 6.57 -17.10 -1.57
CA ALA A 63 5.15 -16.88 -1.29
C ALA A 63 4.92 -15.40 -0.99
N CYS A 64 3.83 -14.85 -1.50
CA CYS A 64 3.42 -13.47 -1.28
C CYS A 64 1.99 -13.41 -0.75
N ALA A 65 1.77 -12.49 0.17
CA ALA A 65 0.50 -12.14 0.76
C ALA A 65 0.21 -10.66 0.43
N PRO A 66 -0.42 -10.38 -0.72
CA PRO A 66 -0.64 -9.01 -1.17
C PRO A 66 -1.67 -8.26 -0.31
N LEU A 67 -2.55 -8.98 0.40
CA LEU A 67 -3.56 -8.41 1.29
C LEU A 67 -3.12 -8.39 2.75
N TRP A 68 -1.85 -8.68 3.03
CA TRP A 68 -1.32 -8.46 4.36
C TRP A 68 -1.27 -6.96 4.67
N SER A 69 -1.80 -6.60 5.83
CA SER A 69 -1.84 -5.23 6.31
C SER A 69 -1.21 -5.12 7.69
N GLN A 70 -0.49 -4.03 7.91
CA GLN A 70 0.09 -3.67 9.20
C GLN A 70 -0.75 -2.58 9.88
N GLU A 71 -0.90 -2.69 11.20
CA GLU A 71 -1.51 -1.64 12.02
C GLU A 71 -0.41 -0.72 12.55
N CYS A 72 -0.62 0.59 12.41
CA CYS A 72 0.23 1.62 12.98
C CYS A 72 -0.67 2.69 13.61
N GLY A 73 -0.80 2.67 14.94
CA GLY A 73 -1.73 3.55 15.65
C GLY A 73 -3.18 3.22 15.28
N THR A 74 -3.93 4.19 14.77
CA THR A 74 -5.32 4.02 14.30
C THR A 74 -5.43 3.71 12.81
N SER A 75 -4.30 3.60 12.10
CA SER A 75 -4.25 3.42 10.64
C SER A 75 -3.81 2.01 10.26
N VAL A 76 -4.38 1.49 9.18
CA VAL A 76 -4.07 0.17 8.61
C VAL A 76 -3.45 0.37 7.23
N PHE A 77 -2.23 -0.12 7.05
CA PHE A 77 -1.47 -0.01 5.81
C PHE A 77 -1.38 -1.37 5.12
N SER A 78 -2.02 -1.48 3.96
CA SER A 78 -1.93 -2.67 3.10
C SER A 78 -0.67 -2.58 2.22
N THR A 79 0.44 -3.07 2.74
CA THR A 79 1.75 -2.98 2.08
C THR A 79 2.09 -4.26 1.32
N GLY A 80 1.44 -5.37 1.66
CA GLY A 80 1.78 -6.70 1.16
C GLY A 80 3.10 -7.20 1.72
N ILE A 81 3.24 -8.52 1.82
CA ILE A 81 4.47 -9.16 2.32
C ILE A 81 4.82 -10.36 1.47
N CYS A 82 6.09 -10.54 1.17
CA CYS A 82 6.59 -11.71 0.46
C CYS A 82 7.68 -12.40 1.27
N THR A 83 7.93 -13.67 0.99
CA THR A 83 9.09 -14.40 1.46
C THR A 83 9.73 -15.13 0.31
N ARG A 84 11.05 -15.29 0.38
CA ARG A 84 11.76 -16.30 -0.40
C ARG A 84 11.74 -17.62 0.36
N LEU A 85 11.63 -18.71 -0.38
CA LEU A 85 11.68 -20.07 0.13
C LEU A 85 12.97 -20.77 -0.34
N ASP A 86 13.52 -21.63 0.50
CA ASP A 86 14.57 -22.56 0.11
C ASP A 86 13.99 -23.82 -0.56
N GLY A 87 14.86 -24.78 -0.94
CA GLY A 87 14.42 -26.04 -1.58
C GLY A 87 13.52 -26.94 -0.70
N ASP A 88 13.54 -26.71 0.62
CA ASP A 88 12.69 -27.38 1.60
C ASP A 88 11.40 -26.61 1.90
N LEU A 89 11.19 -25.46 1.26
CA LEU A 89 10.10 -24.51 1.50
C LEU A 89 10.13 -23.87 2.90
N ARG A 90 11.32 -23.73 3.47
CA ARG A 90 11.51 -22.91 4.66
C ARG A 90 11.67 -21.44 4.25
N PRO A 91 11.07 -20.49 5.01
CA PRO A 91 11.34 -19.08 4.81
C PRO A 91 12.82 -18.78 5.03
N VAL A 92 13.48 -18.21 4.03
CA VAL A 92 14.88 -17.77 4.12
C VAL A 92 15.03 -16.25 4.21
N GLY A 93 13.95 -15.51 3.97
CA GLY A 93 13.97 -14.06 4.14
C GLY A 93 12.66 -13.42 3.70
N THR A 94 12.25 -12.39 4.45
CA THR A 94 11.06 -11.59 4.19
C THR A 94 11.40 -10.42 3.27
N LEU A 95 10.51 -10.17 2.30
CA LEU A 95 10.55 -9.07 1.35
C LEU A 95 9.28 -8.25 1.57
N ALA A 96 9.42 -7.13 2.26
CA ALA A 96 8.33 -6.18 2.51
C ALA A 96 8.86 -4.76 2.31
N PRO A 97 9.19 -4.37 1.06
CA PRO A 97 9.84 -3.09 0.77
C PRO A 97 8.98 -1.88 1.16
N THR A 98 7.67 -2.06 1.15
CA THR A 98 6.64 -1.08 1.52
C THR A 98 6.21 -1.20 2.98
N ALA A 99 6.66 -2.22 3.74
CA ALA A 99 6.39 -2.29 5.16
C ALA A 99 7.15 -1.15 5.85
N GLN A 100 6.44 -0.04 6.02
CA GLN A 100 6.93 1.09 6.76
C GLN A 100 7.14 0.63 8.20
N ARG A 101 8.31 0.94 8.78
CA ARG A 101 8.36 1.07 10.24
C ARG A 101 7.22 2.02 10.59
N CYS A 102 6.39 1.68 11.57
CA CYS A 102 5.32 2.57 12.01
C CYS A 102 5.94 3.90 12.47
N SER A 103 6.22 4.81 11.53
CA SER A 103 6.55 6.18 11.80
C SER A 103 5.22 6.83 12.15
N THR A 104 5.21 7.52 13.27
CA THR A 104 4.04 8.27 13.72
C THR A 104 3.76 9.50 12.84
N TYR A 105 4.63 9.76 11.85
CA TYR A 105 4.59 10.93 10.99
C TYR A 105 4.78 10.51 9.53
N MET A 106 3.95 11.08 8.64
CA MET A 106 4.05 10.96 7.18
C MET A 106 3.78 12.34 6.58
N ASP A 107 4.62 12.73 5.63
CA ASP A 107 4.38 13.92 4.81
C ASP A 107 3.51 13.50 3.63
N ILE A 108 2.33 14.11 3.51
CA ILE A 108 1.40 13.84 2.42
C ILE A 108 1.43 15.03 1.47
N VAL A 109 1.64 14.72 0.18
CA VAL A 109 1.54 15.70 -0.90
C VAL A 109 0.37 15.32 -1.78
N ILE A 110 -0.69 16.13 -1.80
CA ILE A 110 -1.79 15.93 -2.73
C ILE A 110 -1.47 16.78 -3.99
N VAL A 111 -1.92 16.42 -5.19
CA VAL A 111 -1.76 17.28 -6.39
C VAL A 111 -3.14 17.50 -6.99
N LEU A 112 -3.56 18.75 -7.18
CA LEU A 112 -4.88 19.08 -7.76
C LEU A 112 -4.73 19.50 -9.21
N ASP A 113 -5.62 18.99 -10.04
CA ASP A 113 -5.82 19.49 -11.40
C ASP A 113 -6.82 20.65 -11.36
N GLY A 114 -6.33 21.87 -11.60
CA GLY A 114 -7.13 23.11 -11.63
C GLY A 114 -7.58 23.55 -13.03
N SER A 115 -7.39 22.70 -14.05
CA SER A 115 -7.67 23.03 -15.45
C SER A 115 -9.16 23.25 -15.73
N ASN A 116 -9.48 23.78 -16.92
CA ASN A 116 -10.86 24.07 -17.32
C ASN A 116 -11.74 22.83 -17.55
N SER A 117 -11.15 21.64 -17.66
CA SER A 117 -11.91 20.39 -17.73
C SER A 117 -12.42 19.91 -16.36
N ILE A 118 -11.93 20.47 -15.26
CA ILE A 118 -12.35 20.08 -13.91
C ILE A 118 -13.42 21.06 -13.42
N TYR A 119 -14.67 20.62 -13.54
CA TYR A 119 -15.85 21.35 -13.09
C TYR A 119 -16.96 20.36 -12.69
N PRO A 120 -17.73 20.64 -11.62
CA PRO A 120 -17.65 21.84 -10.77
C PRO A 120 -16.58 21.74 -9.67
N TRP A 121 -15.90 22.86 -9.38
CA TRP A 121 -14.76 22.88 -8.45
C TRP A 121 -15.10 22.49 -7.01
N PHE A 122 -16.33 22.74 -6.58
CA PHE A 122 -16.76 22.45 -5.20
C PHE A 122 -16.64 20.96 -4.85
N GLU A 123 -16.71 20.05 -5.84
CA GLU A 123 -16.51 18.62 -5.60
C GLU A 123 -15.06 18.30 -5.21
N VAL A 124 -14.09 19.03 -5.78
CA VAL A 124 -12.66 18.91 -5.40
C VAL A 124 -12.46 19.39 -3.97
N GLN A 125 -13.06 20.52 -3.59
CA GLN A 125 -13.02 21.05 -2.22
C GLN A 125 -13.67 20.09 -1.21
N ALA A 126 -14.80 19.48 -1.58
CA ALA A 126 -15.50 18.50 -0.75
C ALA A 126 -14.68 17.21 -0.57
N PHE A 127 -14.06 16.71 -1.65
CA PHE A 127 -13.14 15.59 -1.60
C PHE A 127 -11.97 15.87 -0.64
N LEU A 128 -11.31 17.02 -0.79
CA LEU A 128 -10.21 17.41 0.09
C LEU A 128 -10.65 17.49 1.55
N SER A 129 -11.78 18.13 1.84
CA SER A 129 -12.31 18.24 3.21
C SER A 129 -12.55 16.86 3.85
N ASN A 130 -13.13 15.92 3.09
CA ASN A 130 -13.42 14.56 3.55
C ASN A 130 -12.17 13.70 3.75
N VAL A 131 -11.11 13.97 3.00
CA VAL A 131 -9.83 13.26 3.12
C VAL A 131 -9.02 13.85 4.27
N LEU A 132 -8.88 15.17 4.33
CA LEU A 132 -8.05 15.89 5.31
C LEU A 132 -8.60 15.76 6.74
N SER A 133 -9.94 15.71 6.90
CA SER A 133 -10.58 15.45 8.20
C SER A 133 -10.28 14.08 8.81
N ARG A 134 -9.74 13.14 8.02
CA ARG A 134 -9.39 11.79 8.50
C ARG A 134 -7.93 11.68 8.92
N PHE A 135 -7.12 12.68 8.63
CA PHE A 135 -5.71 12.70 9.01
C PHE A 135 -5.51 13.40 10.34
N PHE A 136 -4.60 12.87 11.14
CA PHE A 136 -4.01 13.61 12.26
C PHE A 136 -2.86 14.44 11.69
N ILE A 137 -3.11 15.74 11.48
CA ILE A 137 -2.13 16.66 10.90
C ILE A 137 -1.32 17.29 12.02
N GLY A 138 -0.07 16.85 12.16
CA GLY A 138 0.99 17.61 12.84
C GLY A 138 1.70 18.55 11.84
N PRO A 139 2.57 19.45 12.29
CA PRO A 139 3.21 20.45 11.42
C PRO A 139 3.98 19.78 10.26
N GLY A 140 3.45 19.91 9.04
CA GLY A 140 4.14 19.55 7.78
C GLY A 140 3.36 18.69 6.78
N GLN A 141 2.53 19.25 5.86
CA GLN A 141 2.06 18.57 4.60
C GLN A 141 1.92 19.53 3.36
N ILE A 142 2.14 19.08 2.07
CA ILE A 142 2.34 19.89 0.80
C ILE A 142 1.21 19.67 -0.25
N GLN A 143 1.04 20.55 -1.26
CA GLN A 143 0.41 20.28 -2.59
C GLN A 143 0.96 21.14 -3.77
N TYR A 144 0.74 20.72 -5.05
CA TYR A 144 1.04 21.45 -6.34
C TYR A 144 -0.18 21.55 -7.32
N GLY A 145 -0.22 22.58 -8.23
CA GLY A 145 -1.03 22.65 -9.48
C GLY A 145 -0.49 23.62 -10.61
N GLU A 146 -0.74 23.30 -11.90
CA GLU A 146 -0.51 23.91 -13.27
C GLU A 146 0.59 24.97 -13.59
N GLN A 147 0.82 25.93 -12.70
CA GLN A 147 2.05 26.71 -12.49
C GLN A 147 2.21 26.57 -10.99
N ALA A 148 3.24 25.90 -10.44
CA ALA A 148 3.30 25.52 -9.02
C ALA A 148 2.95 26.66 -8.04
N VAL A 149 1.67 26.97 -7.85
CA VAL A 149 1.21 27.95 -6.89
C VAL A 149 1.05 27.13 -5.63
N HIS A 150 1.99 27.35 -4.72
CA HIS A 150 1.85 26.85 -3.37
C HIS A 150 0.69 27.60 -2.74
N GLU A 151 -0.47 26.94 -2.64
CA GLU A 151 -1.55 27.44 -1.79
C GLU A 151 -0.98 27.61 -0.37
N TRP A 152 -0.29 26.57 0.14
CA TRP A 152 0.39 26.58 1.43
C TRP A 152 1.66 25.71 1.43
N VAL A 153 2.58 26.00 2.37
CA VAL A 153 3.79 25.21 2.65
C VAL A 153 3.59 24.23 3.81
N LEU A 154 4.45 23.20 3.89
CA LEU A 154 4.57 22.32 5.06
C LEU A 154 4.57 23.15 6.36
N GLY A 155 3.73 22.77 7.33
CA GLY A 155 3.79 23.32 8.68
C GLY A 155 3.13 24.70 8.84
N ARG A 156 2.49 25.22 7.77
CA ARG A 156 1.68 26.44 7.88
C ARG A 156 0.53 26.29 8.88
N TYR A 157 -0.11 25.12 8.89
CA TYR A 157 -1.22 24.79 9.76
C TYR A 157 -0.79 23.70 10.75
N GLN A 158 -1.33 23.78 11.97
CA GLN A 158 -0.96 22.90 13.07
C GLN A 158 -2.05 21.89 13.43
N THR A 159 -3.26 22.06 12.87
CA THR A 159 -4.40 21.18 13.14
C THR A 159 -5.13 20.79 11.85
N ALA A 160 -5.86 19.67 11.91
CA ALA A 160 -6.67 19.21 10.79
C ALA A 160 -7.81 20.19 10.46
N GLU A 161 -8.39 20.83 11.47
CA GLU A 161 -9.47 21.79 11.32
C GLU A 161 -9.02 23.03 10.52
N GLU A 162 -7.84 23.56 10.82
CA GLU A 162 -7.26 24.69 10.09
C GLU A 162 -7.04 24.35 8.61
N VAL A 163 -6.50 23.15 8.34
CA VAL A 163 -6.27 22.67 6.97
C VAL A 163 -7.59 22.44 6.22
N VAL A 164 -8.61 21.89 6.87
CA VAL A 164 -9.93 21.68 6.26
C VAL A 164 -10.58 23.01 5.90
N GLU A 165 -10.51 24.01 6.78
CA GLU A 165 -11.09 25.32 6.50
C GLU A 165 -10.33 26.05 5.38
N ALA A 166 -9.00 25.90 5.34
CA ALA A 166 -8.19 26.38 4.24
C ALA A 166 -8.58 25.69 2.92
N ALA A 167 -8.74 24.36 2.91
CA ALA A 167 -9.11 23.56 1.74
C ALA A 167 -10.45 23.96 1.12
N ARG A 168 -11.42 24.37 1.95
CA ARG A 168 -12.72 24.89 1.48
C ARG A 168 -12.62 26.20 0.71
N ASN A 169 -11.56 26.96 0.94
CA ASN A 169 -11.37 28.29 0.36
C ASN A 169 -10.40 28.30 -0.84
N ILE A 170 -9.86 27.14 -1.26
CA ILE A 170 -9.01 27.05 -2.45
C ILE A 170 -9.84 27.40 -3.69
N SER A 171 -9.40 28.41 -4.43
CA SER A 171 -9.97 28.76 -5.74
C SER A 171 -9.38 27.90 -6.85
N ARG A 172 -10.20 27.55 -7.83
CA ARG A 172 -9.71 26.94 -9.07
C ARG A 172 -8.82 27.94 -9.81
N GLN A 173 -7.62 27.53 -10.21
CA GLN A 173 -6.67 28.40 -10.89
C GLN A 173 -7.09 28.71 -12.34
N GLU A 174 -7.86 27.81 -12.96
CA GLU A 174 -8.28 27.89 -14.36
C GLU A 174 -7.11 27.81 -15.34
N GLY A 175 -7.29 27.10 -16.45
CA GLY A 175 -6.17 26.74 -17.30
C GLY A 175 -6.60 26.02 -18.57
N ARG A 176 -5.97 26.37 -19.69
CA ARG A 176 -6.28 25.78 -21.00
C ARG A 176 -5.55 24.46 -21.24
N GLU A 177 -4.55 24.14 -20.42
CA GLU A 177 -3.73 22.94 -20.54
C GLU A 177 -3.72 22.18 -19.21
N THR A 178 -3.30 20.92 -19.22
CA THR A 178 -3.16 20.13 -17.98
C THR A 178 -1.75 19.58 -17.92
N ARG A 179 -0.87 20.24 -17.15
CA ARG A 179 0.58 19.95 -17.14
C ARG A 179 1.02 19.03 -15.99
N THR A 180 0.40 17.86 -15.86
CA THR A 180 0.65 16.91 -14.75
C THR A 180 2.10 16.42 -14.66
N ALA A 181 2.81 16.24 -15.78
CA ALA A 181 4.23 15.84 -15.73
C ALA A 181 5.16 16.97 -15.25
N CYS A 182 4.77 18.23 -15.43
CA CYS A 182 5.49 19.36 -14.85
C CYS A 182 5.25 19.42 -13.33
N ALA A 183 4.00 19.13 -12.93
CA ALA A 183 3.58 19.01 -11.54
C ALA A 183 4.49 18.16 -10.68
N ILE A 184 4.61 16.91 -11.10
CA ILE A 184 5.31 15.89 -10.34
C ILE A 184 6.80 16.20 -10.22
N ARG A 185 7.37 16.96 -11.18
CA ARG A 185 8.80 17.37 -11.12
C ARG A 185 9.06 18.57 -10.22
N GLN A 186 8.03 19.35 -9.89
CA GLN A 186 8.13 20.56 -9.07
C GLN A 186 7.60 20.36 -7.64
N ALA A 187 6.90 19.24 -7.39
CA ALA A 187 6.42 18.80 -6.08
C ALA A 187 7.54 18.13 -5.27
#